data_AF-A0A5U9VNY7-F1
#
_entry.id   AF-A0A5U9VNY7-F1
#
_cell.length_a   1.000
_cell.length_b   1.000
_cell.length_c   1.000
_cell.angle_alpha   90.00
_cell.angle_beta   90.00
_cell.angle_gamma   90.00
#
_symmetry.space_group_name_H-M   'P 1'
#
loop_
_entity.id
_entity.type
_entity.pdbx_description
1 polymer ?
#
loop_
_entity_poly.entity_id
_entity_poly.type
_entity_poly.pdbx_seq_one_letter_code
_entity_poly.pdbx_strand_id
1 'polypeptide(L)'
;MSHQTIVATLDSGDNAAPKLDWLQTLLTEISFLKDNGKLEFGLDKAIEGLGEYGLTPTDMSVDLALLAATVTAADTRIPRRLNALDFWTREIECHIPVADPALWGNQTELLSKLLNF
;
A
#
# COMPACT_ATOMS: atom_id res chain seq x y z
N MET A 1 -9.90 15.16 14.12
CA MET A 1 -9.92 13.99 13.22
C MET A 1 -8.63 13.23 13.43
N SER A 2 -8.66 11.91 13.50
CA SER A 2 -7.44 11.10 13.50
C SER A 2 -7.06 10.84 12.05
N HIS A 3 -6.02 11.51 11.57
CA HIS A 3 -5.38 11.13 10.31
C HIS A 3 -4.82 9.71 10.46
N GLN A 4 -4.90 8.93 9.40
CA GLN A 4 -4.45 7.55 9.37
C GLN A 4 -3.39 7.44 8.29
N THR A 5 -2.22 6.92 8.66
CA THR A 5 -1.15 6.69 7.72
C THR A 5 -0.85 5.20 7.69
N ILE A 6 -0.96 4.59 6.52
CA ILE A 6 -0.55 3.21 6.29
C ILE A 6 0.80 3.22 5.59
N VAL A 7 1.72 2.42 6.12
CA VAL A 7 3.04 2.20 5.54
C VAL A 7 3.14 0.75 5.17
N ALA A 8 3.17 0.48 3.87
CA ALA A 8 3.51 -0.83 3.35
C ALA A 8 5.04 -0.97 3.31
N THR A 9 5.54 -2.17 3.58
CA THR A 9 6.97 -2.49 3.47
C THR A 9 7.12 -3.84 2.75
N LEU A 10 8.18 -3.96 1.95
CA LEU A 10 8.50 -5.17 1.19
C LEU A 10 9.76 -5.88 1.71
N ASP A 11 10.71 -5.19 2.32
CA ASP A 11 11.90 -5.83 2.92
C ASP A 11 12.57 -4.98 3.99
N SER A 12 13.69 -5.45 4.55
CA SER A 12 14.54 -4.69 5.47
C SER A 12 15.34 -3.57 4.78
N GLY A 13 15.24 -3.45 3.45
CA GLY A 13 15.83 -2.40 2.62
C GLY A 13 14.95 -1.15 2.53
N ASP A 14 13.64 -1.27 2.78
CA ASP A 14 12.66 -0.18 2.94
C ASP A 14 12.92 0.66 4.21
N ASN A 15 14.09 1.29 4.26
CA ASN A 15 14.51 2.17 5.34
C ASN A 15 14.14 3.64 5.08
N ALA A 16 13.40 3.91 3.99
CA ALA A 16 12.92 5.23 3.69
C ALA A 16 11.86 5.61 4.73
N ALA A 17 12.26 6.42 5.71
CA ALA A 17 11.32 6.96 6.68
C ALA A 17 10.23 7.74 5.91
N PRO A 18 8.96 7.31 5.99
CA PRO A 18 7.89 7.99 5.30
C PRO A 18 7.83 9.42 5.81
N LYS A 19 7.85 10.38 4.87
CA LYS A 19 7.60 11.77 5.22
C LYS A 19 6.11 11.89 5.50
N LEU A 20 5.76 11.88 6.78
CA LEU A 20 4.39 12.06 7.23
C LEU A 20 3.97 13.50 6.99
N ASP A 21 2.90 13.70 6.21
CA ASP A 21 2.34 15.04 6.00
C ASP A 21 1.59 15.55 7.24
N TRP A 22 1.21 14.66 8.15
CA TRP A 22 0.44 14.97 9.37
C TRP A 22 1.21 14.67 10.66
N LEU A 23 1.37 15.68 11.50
CA LEU A 23 2.09 15.57 12.80
C LEU A 23 1.38 14.66 13.82
N GLN A 24 0.07 14.46 13.70
CA GLN A 24 -0.74 13.58 14.56
C GLN A 24 -1.52 12.61 13.69
N THR A 25 -0.86 11.52 13.30
CA THR A 25 -1.44 10.41 12.55
C THR A 25 -1.35 9.11 13.34
N LEU A 26 -2.36 8.24 13.19
CA LEU A 26 -2.24 6.86 13.65
C LEU A 26 -1.53 6.05 12.56
N LEU A 27 -0.32 5.63 12.87
CA LEU A 27 0.52 4.85 11.97
C LEU A 27 0.13 3.37 12.03
N THR A 28 -0.13 2.77 10.88
CA THR A 28 -0.30 1.32 10.73
C THR A 28 0.71 0.80 9.72
N GLU A 29 1.58 -0.10 10.16
CA GLU A 29 2.56 -0.74 9.28
C GLU A 29 2.04 -2.09 8.78
N ILE A 30 2.28 -2.38 7.50
CA ILE A 30 1.94 -3.65 6.85
C ILE A 30 3.17 -4.18 6.13
N SER A 31 3.80 -5.21 6.70
CA SER A 31 4.84 -5.95 5.98
C SER A 31 4.20 -6.95 5.03
N PHE A 32 4.44 -6.79 3.73
CA PHE A 32 3.99 -7.73 2.70
C PHE A 32 4.95 -8.91 2.52
N LEU A 33 6.07 -8.93 3.24
CA LEU A 33 7.07 -9.99 3.19
C LEU A 33 7.26 -10.63 4.57
N LYS A 34 7.39 -11.95 4.59
CA LYS A 34 7.82 -12.72 5.77
C LYS A 34 9.34 -12.71 5.89
N ASP A 35 9.83 -13.02 7.09
CA ASP A 35 11.24 -13.23 7.40
C ASP A 35 11.93 -14.27 6.49
N ASN A 36 11.17 -15.16 5.85
CA ASN A 36 11.67 -16.18 4.93
C ASN A 36 11.69 -15.73 3.45
N GLY A 37 11.40 -14.46 3.15
CA GLY A 37 11.36 -13.92 1.80
C GLY A 37 10.12 -14.27 0.99
N LYS A 38 9.08 -14.85 1.60
CA LYS A 38 7.80 -15.09 0.92
C LYS A 38 6.83 -13.93 1.11
N LEU A 39 6.11 -13.60 0.05
CA LEU A 39 5.04 -12.60 0.11
C LEU A 39 3.84 -13.10 0.93
N GLU A 40 3.13 -12.16 1.55
CA GLU A 40 1.98 -12.38 2.42
C GLU A 40 0.66 -11.96 1.75
N PHE A 41 -0.44 -12.21 2.48
CA PHE A 41 -1.79 -11.78 2.07
C PHE A 41 -2.26 -12.29 0.70
N GLY A 42 -1.71 -13.42 0.25
CA GLY A 42 -2.08 -14.08 -1.01
C GLY A 42 -1.37 -13.55 -2.25
N LEU A 43 -0.46 -12.59 -2.10
CA LEU A 43 0.39 -12.11 -3.19
C LEU A 43 1.35 -13.21 -3.69
N ASP A 44 1.84 -14.06 -2.79
CA ASP A 44 2.61 -15.26 -3.11
C ASP A 44 1.85 -16.17 -4.09
N LYS A 45 0.61 -16.51 -3.77
CA LYS A 45 -0.24 -17.37 -4.60
C LYS A 45 -0.57 -16.74 -5.95
N ALA A 46 -0.78 -15.42 -5.98
CA ALA A 46 -1.05 -14.71 -7.22
C ALA A 46 0.17 -14.78 -8.16
N ILE A 47 1.37 -14.60 -7.63
CA ILE A 47 2.61 -14.67 -8.42
C ILE A 47 2.95 -16.11 -8.81
N GLU A 48 2.82 -17.07 -7.89
CA GLU A 48 2.99 -18.50 -8.17
C GLU A 48 2.03 -18.94 -9.30
N GLY A 49 0.77 -18.52 -9.24
CA GLY A 49 -0.23 -18.80 -10.27
C GLY A 49 0.12 -18.23 -11.65
N LEU A 50 0.72 -17.04 -11.73
CA LEU A 50 1.25 -16.51 -13.00
C LEU A 50 2.38 -17.40 -13.55
N GLY A 51 3.26 -17.87 -12.66
CA GLY A 51 4.35 -18.78 -12.99
C GLY A 51 3.87 -20.12 -13.57
N GLU A 52 2.75 -20.65 -13.10
CA GLU A 52 2.13 -21.87 -13.66
C GLU A 52 1.74 -21.72 -15.15
N TYR A 53 1.49 -20.49 -15.60
CA TYR A 53 1.23 -20.17 -17.01
C TYR A 53 2.50 -19.73 -17.78
N GLY A 54 3.68 -19.82 -17.16
CA GLY A 54 4.94 -19.38 -17.76
C GLY A 54 5.09 -17.86 -17.83
N LEU A 55 4.34 -17.11 -17.01
CA LEU A 55 4.41 -15.67 -16.94
C LEU A 55 5.28 -15.23 -15.76
N THR A 56 6.14 -14.24 -16.00
CA THR A 56 6.93 -13.59 -14.96
C THR A 56 6.44 -12.15 -14.81
N PRO A 57 5.91 -11.75 -13.63
CA PRO A 57 5.48 -10.37 -13.42
C PRO A 57 6.67 -9.42 -13.51
N THR A 58 6.44 -8.24 -14.09
CA THR A 58 7.40 -7.14 -14.05
C THR A 58 7.38 -6.47 -12.68
N ASP A 59 8.44 -5.72 -12.34
CA ASP A 59 8.48 -4.93 -11.09
C ASP A 59 7.26 -4.00 -10.99
N MET A 60 6.89 -3.35 -12.09
CA MET A 60 5.68 -2.52 -12.17
C MET A 60 4.38 -3.29 -11.87
N SER A 61 4.30 -4.57 -12.25
CA SER A 61 3.16 -5.42 -11.95
C SER A 61 3.08 -5.73 -10.45
N VAL A 62 4.25 -5.94 -9.82
CA VAL A 62 4.35 -6.16 -8.37
C VAL A 62 3.99 -4.88 -7.61
N ASP A 63 4.52 -3.72 -8.02
CA ASP A 63 4.18 -2.41 -7.45
C ASP A 63 2.66 -2.16 -7.48
N LEU A 64 1.99 -2.45 -8.61
CA LEU A 64 0.53 -2.34 -8.73
C LEU A 64 -0.22 -3.30 -7.80
N ALA A 65 0.28 -4.52 -7.63
CA ALA A 65 -0.31 -5.49 -6.72
C ALA A 65 -0.18 -5.02 -5.26
N LEU A 66 0.97 -4.44 -4.88
CA LEU A 66 1.19 -3.85 -3.56
C LEU A 66 0.29 -2.64 -3.30
N LEU A 67 0.15 -1.75 -4.29
CA LEU A 67 -0.80 -0.62 -4.23
C LEU A 67 -2.23 -1.13 -3.98
N ALA A 68 -2.70 -2.09 -4.78
CA ALA A 68 -4.04 -2.64 -4.64
C ALA A 68 -4.25 -3.31 -3.27
N ALA A 69 -3.28 -4.09 -2.80
CA ALA A 69 -3.35 -4.73 -1.50
C ALA A 69 -3.36 -3.71 -0.35
N THR A 70 -2.55 -2.65 -0.44
CA THR A 70 -2.48 -1.57 0.57
C THR A 70 -3.80 -0.81 0.65
N VAL A 71 -4.37 -0.40 -0.49
CA VAL A 71 -5.67 0.27 -0.54
C VAL A 71 -6.78 -0.63 0.01
N THR A 72 -6.74 -1.92 -0.32
CA THR A 72 -7.71 -2.91 0.20
C THR A 72 -7.59 -3.05 1.72
N ALA A 73 -6.37 -3.11 2.25
CA ALA A 73 -6.13 -3.15 3.68
C ALA A 73 -6.60 -1.85 4.37
N ALA A 74 -6.36 -0.69 3.75
CA ALA A 74 -6.84 0.60 4.24
C ALA A 74 -8.36 0.65 4.36
N ASP A 75 -9.08 0.24 3.30
CA ASP A 75 -10.54 0.27 3.32
C ASP A 75 -11.15 -0.66 4.37
N THR A 76 -10.57 -1.87 4.50
CA THR A 76 -11.12 -2.92 5.38
C THR A 76 -10.71 -2.80 6.84
N ARG A 77 -9.50 -2.28 7.12
CA ARG A 77 -8.94 -2.26 8.48
C ARG A 77 -9.03 -0.91 9.20
N ILE A 78 -9.32 0.18 8.50
CA ILE A 78 -9.58 1.48 9.12
C ILE A 78 -11.10 1.67 9.29
N PRO A 79 -11.66 1.40 10.49
CA PRO A 79 -13.10 1.41 10.69
C PRO A 79 -13.67 2.82 10.54
N ARG A 80 -14.68 2.98 9.67
CA ARG A 80 -15.40 4.24 9.45
C ARG A 80 -16.01 4.82 10.74
N ARG A 81 -16.59 3.95 11.58
CA ARG A 81 -17.28 4.35 12.82
C ARG A 81 -16.43 5.11 13.82
N LEU A 82 -15.10 4.93 13.79
CA LEU A 82 -14.18 5.55 14.73
C LEU A 82 -13.35 6.67 14.10
N ASN A 83 -13.27 6.73 12.77
CA ASN A 83 -12.26 7.52 12.06
C ASN A 83 -12.84 8.49 11.00
N ALA A 84 -14.15 8.51 10.78
CA ALA A 84 -14.77 9.41 9.80
C ALA A 84 -15.45 10.62 10.49
N LEU A 85 -15.28 11.81 9.90
CA LEU A 85 -15.84 13.11 10.34
C LEU A 85 -17.37 13.09 10.52
N ASP A 86 -18.03 12.38 9.62
CA ASP A 86 -19.47 12.31 9.40
C ASP A 86 -19.95 10.85 9.32
N PHE A 87 -19.12 9.91 9.80
CA PHE A 87 -19.27 8.45 9.61
C PHE A 87 -19.12 7.97 8.15
N TRP A 88 -18.68 8.82 7.22
CA TRP A 88 -18.57 8.53 5.79
C TRP A 88 -17.18 8.84 5.21
N THR A 89 -16.71 10.08 5.31
CA THR A 89 -15.48 10.59 4.69
C THR A 89 -14.25 10.29 5.54
N ARG A 90 -13.22 9.69 4.94
CA ARG A 90 -11.93 9.37 5.57
C ARG A 90 -10.79 9.93 4.71
N GLU A 91 -9.79 10.50 5.35
CA GLU A 91 -8.50 10.80 4.72
C GLU A 91 -7.48 9.78 5.20
N ILE A 92 -6.85 9.09 4.25
CA ILE A 92 -5.86 8.04 4.53
C ILE A 92 -4.64 8.32 3.67
N GLU A 93 -3.49 8.47 4.32
CA GLU A 93 -2.20 8.58 3.66
C GLU A 93 -1.63 7.17 3.48
N CYS A 94 -1.15 6.85 2.27
CA CYS A 94 -0.58 5.54 1.95
C CYS A 94 0.86 5.70 1.46
N HIS A 95 1.82 5.10 2.16
CA HIS A 95 3.19 4.92 1.69
C HIS A 95 3.37 3.50 1.19
N ILE A 96 3.80 3.36 -0.05
CA ILE A 96 3.92 2.07 -0.73
C ILE A 96 5.32 1.98 -1.31
N PRO A 97 6.04 0.86 -1.08
CA PRO A 97 7.34 0.66 -1.65
C PRO A 97 7.19 0.35 -3.13
N VAL A 98 8.03 0.97 -3.94
CA VAL A 98 8.00 0.84 -5.40
C VAL A 98 9.40 0.72 -5.96
N ALA A 99 9.53 -0.04 -7.04
CA ALA A 99 10.83 -0.24 -7.68
C ALA A 99 11.39 1.04 -8.34
N ASP A 100 10.53 1.89 -8.89
CA ASP A 100 10.92 3.17 -9.53
C ASP A 100 10.12 4.36 -8.96
N PRO A 101 10.64 5.03 -7.91
CA PRO A 101 9.97 6.18 -7.32
C PRO A 101 9.76 7.36 -8.28
N ALA A 102 10.60 7.52 -9.31
CA ALA A 102 10.45 8.61 -10.27
C ALA A 102 9.27 8.34 -11.22
N LEU A 103 9.13 7.10 -11.69
CA LEU A 103 7.98 6.67 -12.48
C LEU A 103 6.68 6.88 -11.70
N TRP A 104 6.61 6.40 -10.46
CA TRP A 104 5.40 6.48 -9.64
C TRP A 104 5.12 7.89 -9.13
N GLY A 105 6.15 8.68 -8.86
CA GLY A 105 6.04 10.10 -8.55
C GLY A 105 5.31 10.86 -9.65
N ASN A 106 5.62 10.57 -10.93
CA ASN A 106 4.93 11.17 -12.08
C ASN A 106 3.46 10.73 -12.22
N GLN A 107 3.06 9.60 -11.61
CA GLN A 107 1.69 9.11 -11.64
C GLN A 107 0.85 9.50 -10.42
N THR A 108 1.44 10.22 -9.45
CA THR A 108 0.76 10.61 -8.21
C THR A 108 -0.57 11.30 -8.47
N GLU A 109 -0.66 12.23 -9.42
CA GLU A 109 -1.90 12.95 -9.70
C GLU A 109 -3.02 12.00 -10.21
N LEU A 110 -2.67 11.08 -11.10
CA LEU A 110 -3.61 10.09 -11.63
C LEU A 110 -4.10 9.14 -10.53
N LEU A 111 -3.18 8.63 -9.71
CA LEU A 111 -3.51 7.73 -8.62
C LEU A 111 -4.36 8.42 -7.55
N SER A 112 -4.02 9.65 -7.17
CA SER A 112 -4.83 10.45 -6.24
C SER A 112 -6.24 10.70 -6.78
N LYS A 113 -6.38 11.00 -8.07
CA LYS A 113 -7.70 11.14 -8.71
C LYS A 113 -8.50 9.83 -8.69
N LEU A 114 -7.84 8.71 -8.95
CA LEU A 114 -8.47 7.39 -8.97
C LEU A 114 -8.95 6.96 -7.57
N LEU A 115 -8.19 7.32 -6.53
CA LEU A 115 -8.44 6.88 -5.15
C LEU A 115 -9.26 7.88 -4.31
N ASN A 116 -9.63 9.05 -4.87
CA ASN A 116 -10.43 10.05 -4.17
C ASN A 116 -11.94 9.80 -4.37
N PHE A 117 -12.47 8.78 -3.70
CA PHE A 117 -13.87 8.32 -3.77
C PHE A 117 -14.58 8.30 -2.40
#